data_AF-A0A535VQ81-F1
#
_entry.id   AF-A0A535VQ81-F1
#
_cell.length_a   1.000
_cell.length_b   1.000
_cell.length_c   1.000
_cell.angle_alpha   90.00
_cell.angle_beta   90.00
_cell.angle_gamma   90.00
#
_symmetry.space_group_name_H-M   'P 1'
#
loop_
_entity.id
_entity.type
_entity.pdbx_description
1 polymer ?
#
loop_
_entity_poly.entity_id
_entity_poly.type
_entity_poly.pdbx_seq_one_letter_code
_entity_poly.pdbx_strand_id
1 'polypeptide(L)'
;MNKAINVQRSREDDLRLFPLEGLLPAGQALSVNTNYLIISHVSTNSVNGNNPILLQQSLTETEMRLLLLLLESPNFCPQEVLRASLFCSYSGLLAGLFSSETAARAEWQATIEEQRLLLRSAQELGTWKKELKPLYNALSRLRSKLHPFGLQIAICASSSAYALLPLPRPQQQTSSSCNSTPLVADGSS
;
A
#
# COMPACT_ATOMS: atom_id res chain seq x y z
N MET A 1 4.44 -18.84 7.80
CA MET A 1 5.26 -19.16 6.60
C MET A 1 5.36 -17.90 5.77
N ASN A 2 6.48 -17.17 5.90
CA ASN A 2 6.66 -15.88 5.26
C ASN A 2 7.21 -16.13 3.85
N LYS A 3 6.39 -15.91 2.83
CA LYS A 3 6.79 -16.05 1.43
C LYS A 3 7.61 -14.81 1.07
N ALA A 4 8.90 -14.99 0.81
CA ALA A 4 9.80 -13.92 0.39
C ALA A 4 9.27 -13.33 -0.93
N ILE A 5 8.99 -12.03 -0.93
CA ILE A 5 8.64 -11.28 -2.15
C ILE A 5 9.89 -11.34 -3.04
N ASN A 6 9.81 -12.10 -4.14
CA ASN A 6 10.92 -12.23 -5.08
C ASN A 6 11.00 -10.94 -5.93
N VAL A 7 11.74 -9.96 -5.42
CA VAL A 7 12.03 -8.71 -6.14
C VAL A 7 13.05 -9.00 -7.23
N GLN A 8 12.60 -9.14 -8.47
CA GLN A 8 13.49 -9.28 -9.63
C GLN A 8 14.22 -7.96 -9.89
N ARG A 9 15.55 -7.98 -9.78
CA ARG A 9 16.44 -6.84 -10.05
C ARG A 9 16.77 -6.78 -11.54
N SER A 10 16.39 -5.71 -12.22
CA SER A 10 16.97 -5.35 -13.53
C SER A 10 18.11 -4.36 -13.30
N ARG A 11 19.19 -4.49 -14.07
CA ARG A 11 20.41 -3.67 -13.98
C ARG A 11 20.12 -2.21 -14.38
N GLU A 12 19.76 -1.38 -13.41
CA GLU A 12 19.81 0.10 -13.33
C GLU A 12 18.99 0.48 -12.08
N ASP A 13 19.68 0.79 -10.98
CA ASP A 13 19.34 0.51 -9.56
C ASP A 13 18.03 1.05 -8.93
N ASP A 14 17.12 1.63 -9.72
CA ASP A 14 15.96 2.37 -9.19
C ASP A 14 14.60 1.89 -9.70
N LEU A 15 14.58 0.86 -10.57
CA LEU A 15 13.35 0.21 -11.02
C LEU A 15 13.13 -1.12 -10.28
N ARG A 16 12.00 -1.22 -9.56
CA ARG A 16 11.67 -2.37 -8.70
C ARG A 16 10.34 -2.98 -9.08
N LEU A 17 10.30 -4.30 -9.20
CA LEU A 17 9.07 -5.04 -9.51
C LEU A 17 8.48 -5.68 -8.25
N PHE A 18 7.19 -5.44 -8.03
CA PHE A 18 6.40 -5.99 -6.93
C PHE A 18 5.23 -6.81 -7.51
N PRO A 19 5.33 -8.16 -7.52
CA PRO A 19 4.27 -9.02 -8.04
C PRO A 19 2.94 -8.91 -7.28
N LEU A 20 3.01 -8.59 -5.97
CA LEU A 20 1.85 -8.43 -5.08
C LEU A 20 0.83 -9.58 -5.21
N GLU A 21 1.30 -10.81 -5.06
CA GLU A 21 0.48 -12.02 -5.18
C GLU A 21 -0.78 -11.92 -4.29
N GLY A 22 -1.95 -12.17 -4.88
CA GLY A 22 -3.23 -12.06 -4.17
C GLY A 22 -3.81 -10.65 -4.07
N LEU A 23 -3.03 -9.61 -4.41
CA LEU A 23 -3.52 -8.23 -4.52
C LEU A 23 -3.70 -7.80 -5.98
N LEU A 24 -2.81 -8.27 -6.87
CA LEU A 24 -2.92 -8.07 -8.32
C LEU A 24 -3.31 -9.37 -9.03
N PRO A 25 -3.89 -9.28 -10.24
CA PRO A 25 -4.14 -10.45 -11.08
C PRO A 25 -2.85 -11.24 -11.38
N ALA A 26 -2.99 -12.56 -11.54
CA ALA A 26 -1.85 -13.42 -11.86
C ALA A 26 -1.16 -12.99 -13.16
N GLY A 27 0.18 -12.98 -13.17
CA GLY A 27 0.95 -12.53 -14.32
C GLY A 27 1.00 -11.01 -14.49
N GLN A 28 0.70 -10.26 -13.44
CA GLN A 28 0.85 -8.82 -13.38
C GLN A 28 1.70 -8.41 -12.17
N ALA A 29 2.31 -7.24 -12.25
CA ALA A 29 3.12 -6.68 -11.18
C ALA A 29 3.03 -5.16 -11.18
N LEU A 30 3.34 -4.56 -10.03
CA LEU A 30 3.60 -3.13 -9.93
C LEU A 30 5.10 -2.88 -10.09
N SER A 31 5.47 -2.15 -11.12
CA SER A 31 6.82 -1.60 -11.30
C SER A 31 6.90 -0.22 -10.65
N VAL A 32 7.95 0.03 -9.88
CA VAL A 32 8.16 1.29 -9.17
C VAL A 32 9.51 1.84 -9.56
N ASN A 33 9.53 3.05 -10.11
CA ASN A 33 10.74 3.80 -10.37
C ASN A 33 10.93 4.84 -9.26
N THR A 34 11.92 4.64 -8.39
CA THR A 34 12.14 5.48 -7.21
C THR A 34 12.76 6.83 -7.54
N ASN A 35 13.45 6.96 -8.68
CA ASN A 35 14.06 8.23 -9.12
C ASN A 35 13.05 9.18 -9.74
N TYR A 36 12.22 8.66 -10.65
CA TYR A 36 11.22 9.47 -11.35
C TYR A 36 9.89 9.54 -10.60
N LEU A 37 9.77 8.84 -9.46
CA LEU A 37 8.56 8.75 -8.66
C LEU A 37 7.36 8.23 -9.47
N ILE A 38 7.62 7.25 -10.34
CA ILE A 38 6.62 6.67 -11.25
C ILE A 38 6.27 5.27 -10.77
N ILE A 39 4.97 4.96 -10.84
CA ILE A 39 4.48 3.60 -10.67
C ILE A 39 3.78 3.15 -11.96
N SER A 40 4.03 1.91 -12.34
CA SER A 40 3.51 1.32 -13.58
C SER A 40 2.95 -0.07 -13.29
N HIS A 41 1.71 -0.31 -13.71
CA HIS A 41 1.14 -1.65 -13.72
C HIS A 41 1.64 -2.34 -14.98
N VAL A 42 2.30 -3.49 -14.83
CA VAL A 42 2.89 -4.21 -15.96
C VAL A 42 2.38 -5.64 -16.03
N SER A 43 2.20 -6.17 -17.24
CA SER A 43 2.00 -7.60 -17.45
C SER A 43 3.35 -8.30 -17.49
N THR A 44 3.54 -9.33 -16.66
CA THR A 44 4.77 -10.13 -16.58
C THR A 44 4.68 -11.43 -17.40
N ASN A 45 3.50 -11.76 -17.94
CA ASN A 45 3.26 -12.96 -18.76
C ASN A 45 3.62 -12.78 -20.26
N SER A 46 4.57 -11.90 -20.58
CA SER A 46 4.88 -11.62 -21.99
C SER A 46 5.81 -12.66 -22.59
N VAL A 47 5.36 -13.27 -23.69
CA VAL A 47 6.09 -14.29 -24.46
C VAL A 47 7.37 -13.73 -25.11
N ASN A 48 7.46 -12.41 -25.30
CA ASN A 48 8.56 -11.75 -26.03
C ASN A 48 9.55 -11.00 -25.12
N GLY A 49 9.53 -11.22 -23.80
CA GLY A 49 10.43 -10.55 -22.86
C GLY A 49 10.13 -9.07 -22.60
N ASN A 50 9.14 -8.49 -23.28
CA ASN A 50 8.68 -7.11 -23.05
C ASN A 50 7.45 -7.11 -22.15
N ASN A 51 7.56 -6.55 -20.94
CA ASN A 51 6.41 -6.39 -20.03
C ASN A 51 5.61 -5.12 -20.43
N PRO A 52 4.44 -5.23 -21.09
CA PRO A 52 3.69 -4.04 -21.48
C PRO A 52 3.18 -3.29 -20.25
N ILE A 53 3.29 -1.96 -20.30
CA ILE A 53 2.73 -1.06 -19.29
C ILE A 53 1.23 -0.92 -19.56
N LEU A 54 0.42 -1.36 -18.61
CA LEU A 54 -1.04 -1.30 -18.66
C LEU A 54 -1.58 0.03 -18.14
N LEU A 55 -0.89 0.59 -17.15
CA LEU A 55 -1.24 1.83 -16.48
C LEU A 55 0.03 2.44 -15.90
N GLN A 56 0.10 3.77 -15.88
CA GLN A 56 1.20 4.49 -15.25
C GLN A 56 0.69 5.72 -14.52
N GLN A 57 1.31 6.06 -13.39
CA GLN A 57 1.00 7.26 -12.63
C GLN A 57 2.25 7.83 -11.95
N SER A 58 2.32 9.16 -11.84
CA SER A 58 3.35 9.85 -11.07
C SER A 58 2.89 10.10 -9.63
N LEU A 59 3.84 9.96 -8.72
CA LEU A 59 3.69 10.21 -7.29
C LEU A 59 4.53 11.44 -6.89
N THR A 60 4.10 12.07 -5.81
CA THR A 60 4.98 12.96 -5.04
C THR A 60 5.94 12.11 -4.21
N GLU A 61 7.05 12.69 -3.77
CA GLU A 61 8.02 11.99 -2.91
C GLU A 61 7.36 11.46 -1.63
N THR A 62 6.47 12.25 -1.01
CA THR A 62 5.69 11.83 0.16
C THR A 62 4.83 10.60 -0.11
N GLU A 63 4.15 10.56 -1.26
CA GLU A 63 3.32 9.41 -1.65
C GLU A 63 4.19 8.18 -1.94
N MET A 64 5.34 8.36 -2.59
CA MET A 64 6.29 7.29 -2.87
C MET A 64 6.86 6.70 -1.58
N ARG A 65 7.28 7.53 -0.62
CA ARG A 65 7.77 7.09 0.70
C ARG A 65 6.79 6.14 1.39
N LEU A 66 5.52 6.51 1.44
CA LEU A 66 4.47 5.69 2.05
C LEU A 66 4.19 4.43 1.24
N LEU A 67 4.18 4.53 -0.10
CA LEU A 67 3.94 3.39 -0.96
C LEU A 67 5.03 2.33 -0.81
N LEU A 68 6.31 2.71 -0.78
CA LEU A 68 7.42 1.76 -0.67
C LEU A 68 7.31 0.91 0.61
N LEU A 69 6.94 1.52 1.74
CA LEU A 69 6.71 0.80 2.99
C LEU A 69 5.52 -0.16 2.93
N LEU A 70 4.44 0.27 2.27
CA LEU A 70 3.28 -0.58 2.04
C LEU A 70 3.59 -1.72 1.07
N LEU A 71 4.47 -1.54 0.09
CA LEU A 71 4.88 -2.59 -0.83
C LEU A 71 5.85 -3.59 -0.21
N GLU A 72 6.71 -3.14 0.71
CA GLU A 72 7.61 -4.00 1.47
C GLU A 72 6.85 -4.88 2.47
N SER A 73 5.81 -4.33 3.11
CA SER A 73 4.97 -5.03 4.08
C SER A 73 3.47 -4.89 3.76
N PRO A 74 3.00 -5.50 2.66
CA PRO A 74 1.66 -5.26 2.11
C PRO A 74 0.53 -5.69 3.03
N ASN A 75 0.75 -6.71 3.86
CA ASN A 75 -0.30 -7.24 4.72
C ASN A 75 -0.37 -6.53 6.08
N PHE A 76 0.70 -5.82 6.48
CA PHE A 76 0.77 -5.18 7.79
C PHE A 76 1.94 -4.19 7.86
N CYS A 77 1.64 -2.90 7.86
CA CYS A 77 2.61 -1.82 8.00
C CYS A 77 2.24 -0.94 9.20
N PRO A 78 3.03 -0.94 10.29
CA PRO A 78 2.74 -0.14 11.47
C PRO A 78 2.72 1.36 11.18
N GLN A 79 1.87 2.09 11.89
CA GLN A 79 1.71 3.52 11.70
C GLN A 79 2.99 4.31 12.02
N GLU A 80 3.77 3.89 13.02
CA GLU A 80 5.04 4.53 13.35
C GLU A 80 6.07 4.39 12.22
N VAL A 81 6.04 3.27 11.47
CA VAL A 81 6.93 3.02 10.33
C VAL A 81 6.56 3.97 9.19
N LEU A 82 5.27 4.10 8.88
CA LEU A 82 4.79 5.07 7.89
C LEU A 82 5.13 6.50 8.29
N ARG A 83 4.94 6.85 9.57
CA ARG A 83 5.26 8.19 10.07
C ARG A 83 6.76 8.47 9.97
N ALA A 84 7.62 7.52 10.36
CA ALA A 84 9.08 7.63 10.27
C ALA A 84 9.57 8.01 8.87
N SER A 85 8.95 7.46 7.82
CA SER A 85 9.31 7.81 6.44
C SER A 85 9.13 9.29 6.08
N LEU A 86 8.33 10.02 6.85
CA LEU A 86 8.09 11.45 6.64
C LEU A 86 9.14 12.34 7.31
N PHE A 87 9.98 11.78 8.17
CA PHE A 87 10.95 12.52 8.99
C PHE A 87 12.41 12.19 8.68
N CYS A 88 12.69 11.22 7.79
CA CYS A 88 14.03 10.95 7.28
C CYS A 88 14.24 11.51 5.87
N SER A 89 15.49 11.56 5.40
CA SER A 89 15.80 11.87 4.00
C SER A 89 15.29 10.75 3.07
N TYR A 90 14.98 11.08 1.82
CA TYR A 90 14.45 10.09 0.86
C TYR A 90 15.51 9.05 0.52
N SER A 91 16.75 9.49 0.31
CA SER A 91 17.91 8.60 0.13
C SER A 91 18.15 7.72 1.35
N GLY A 92 18.02 8.26 2.57
CA GLY A 92 18.13 7.50 3.81
C GLY A 92 17.05 6.43 3.93
N LEU A 93 15.80 6.74 3.55
CA LEU A 93 14.73 5.75 3.46
C LEU A 93 15.07 4.63 2.46
N LEU A 94 15.47 4.97 1.24
CA LEU A 94 15.80 3.98 0.21
C LEU A 94 16.97 3.10 0.65
N ALA A 95 18.01 3.68 1.26
CA ALA A 95 19.13 2.93 1.80
C ALA A 95 18.68 2.01 2.95
N GLY A 96 17.86 2.51 3.88
CA GLY A 96 17.32 1.72 4.98
C GLY A 96 16.42 0.56 4.56
N LEU A 97 15.65 0.72 3.48
CA LEU A 97 14.77 -0.33 2.95
C LEU A 97 15.51 -1.34 2.08
N PHE A 98 16.47 -0.89 1.29
CA PHE A 98 16.94 -1.67 0.15
C PHE A 98 18.45 -1.88 0.08
N SER A 99 19.24 -1.13 0.83
CA SER A 99 20.69 -1.35 0.89
C SER A 99 21.02 -2.54 1.80
N SER A 100 22.07 -3.27 1.44
CA SER A 100 22.68 -4.26 2.32
C SER A 100 23.51 -3.62 3.44
N GLU A 101 23.72 -2.31 3.40
CA GLU A 101 24.50 -1.59 4.40
C GLU A 101 23.84 -1.62 5.79
N THR A 102 24.61 -2.07 6.79
CA THR A 102 24.14 -2.20 8.17
C THR A 102 23.89 -0.85 8.82
N ALA A 103 24.70 0.17 8.51
CA ALA A 103 24.56 1.52 9.07
C ALA A 103 23.23 2.17 8.65
N ALA A 104 22.92 2.17 7.34
CA ALA A 104 21.66 2.71 6.84
C ALA A 104 20.42 2.01 7.44
N ARG A 105 20.48 0.69 7.61
CA ARG A 105 19.40 -0.06 8.28
C ARG A 105 19.26 0.29 9.76
N ALA A 106 20.37 0.52 10.45
CA ALA A 106 20.36 0.94 11.85
C ALA A 106 19.79 2.35 12.01
N GLU A 107 20.16 3.29 11.14
CA GLU A 107 19.60 4.66 11.12
C GLU A 107 18.10 4.66 10.85
N TRP A 108 17.65 3.85 9.89
CA TRP A 108 16.23 3.68 9.61
C TRP A 108 15.48 3.12 10.84
N GLN A 109 16.02 2.10 11.49
CA GLN A 109 15.44 1.51 12.69
C GLN A 109 15.40 2.50 13.86
N ALA A 110 16.44 3.33 14.02
CA ALA A 110 16.49 4.39 15.03
C ALA A 110 15.39 5.45 14.79
N THR A 111 15.18 5.84 13.52
CA THR A 111 14.11 6.77 13.15
C THR A 111 12.73 6.19 13.50
N ILE A 112 12.50 4.90 13.25
CA ILE A 112 11.25 4.23 13.61
C ILE A 112 11.03 4.28 15.12
N GLU A 113 12.04 3.96 15.94
CA GLU A 113 11.89 3.94 17.39
C GLU A 113 11.67 5.34 17.97
N GLU A 114 12.35 6.36 17.43
CA GLU A 114 12.10 7.75 17.79
C GLU A 114 10.63 8.13 17.52
N GLN A 115 10.11 7.82 16.33
CA GLN A 115 8.72 8.14 16.00
C GLN A 115 7.73 7.34 16.85
N ARG A 116 8.07 6.10 17.24
CA ARG A 116 7.27 5.31 18.18
C ARG A 116 7.19 5.96 19.56
N LEU A 117 8.31 6.48 20.08
CA LEU A 117 8.35 7.20 21.35
C LEU A 117 7.53 8.50 21.28
N LEU A 118 7.72 9.30 20.24
CA LEU A 118 6.96 10.54 20.03
C LEU A 118 5.45 10.30 19.95
N LEU A 119 5.06 9.25 19.25
CA LEU A 119 3.65 8.85 19.16
C LEU A 119 3.09 8.44 20.53
N ARG A 120 3.81 7.62 21.31
CA ARG A 120 3.40 7.27 22.68
C ARG A 120 3.19 8.52 23.55
N SER A 121 4.15 9.44 23.56
CA SER A 121 4.02 10.69 24.31
C SER A 121 2.86 11.56 23.81
N ALA A 122 2.64 11.64 22.49
CA ALA A 122 1.50 12.38 21.93
C ALA A 122 0.14 11.74 22.29
N GLN A 123 0.10 10.43 22.52
CA GLN A 123 -1.08 9.74 23.03
C GLN A 123 -1.38 10.14 24.47
N GLU A 124 -0.36 10.17 25.32
CA GLU A 124 -0.46 10.60 26.73
C GLU A 124 -0.88 12.07 26.85
N LEU A 125 -0.36 12.94 25.97
CA LEU A 125 -0.65 14.37 25.94
C LEU A 125 -1.95 14.73 25.17
N GLY A 126 -2.64 13.75 24.59
CA GLY A 126 -3.86 13.99 23.81
C GLY A 126 -3.65 14.71 22.47
N THR A 127 -2.42 14.87 22.01
CA THR A 127 -2.05 15.52 20.75
C THR A 127 -1.93 14.56 19.56
N TRP A 128 -2.15 13.26 19.78
CA TRP A 128 -2.07 12.18 18.78
C TRP A 128 -2.66 12.53 17.40
N LYS A 129 -3.90 13.01 17.35
CA LYS A 129 -4.57 13.35 16.07
C LYS A 129 -3.85 14.46 15.30
N LYS A 130 -3.28 15.44 16.02
CA LYS A 130 -2.53 16.54 15.41
C LYS A 130 -1.23 16.01 14.80
N GLU A 131 -0.52 15.17 15.53
CA GLU A 131 0.75 14.56 15.09
C GLU A 131 0.61 13.64 13.88
N LEU A 132 -0.59 13.10 13.67
CA LEU A 132 -0.88 12.16 12.59
C LEU A 132 -1.58 12.77 11.39
N LYS A 133 -2.06 14.01 11.51
CA LYS A 133 -2.71 14.72 10.40
C LYS A 133 -1.87 14.71 9.10
N PRO A 134 -0.54 14.94 9.13
CA PRO A 134 0.27 14.87 7.90
C PRO A 134 0.23 13.49 7.24
N LEU A 135 0.33 12.43 8.05
CA LEU A 135 0.27 11.05 7.58
C LEU A 135 -1.11 10.73 6.97
N TYR A 136 -2.20 11.08 7.65
CA TYR A 136 -3.56 10.84 7.15
C TYR A 136 -3.82 11.55 5.82
N ASN A 137 -3.38 12.80 5.69
CA ASN A 137 -3.52 13.56 4.45
C ASN A 137 -2.75 12.89 3.30
N ALA A 138 -1.53 12.44 3.55
CA ALA A 138 -0.72 11.76 2.55
C ALA A 138 -1.30 10.40 2.15
N LEU A 139 -1.77 9.59 3.12
CA LEU A 139 -2.43 8.31 2.86
C LEU A 139 -3.74 8.48 2.08
N SER A 140 -4.51 9.54 2.34
CA SER A 140 -5.74 9.82 1.60
C SER A 140 -5.46 10.11 0.12
N ARG A 141 -4.42 10.89 -0.17
CA ARG A 141 -4.00 11.16 -1.56
C ARG A 141 -3.47 9.90 -2.22
N LEU A 142 -2.59 9.17 -1.54
CA LEU A 142 -2.03 7.91 -2.06
C LEU A 142 -3.13 6.89 -2.36
N ARG A 143 -4.13 6.73 -1.49
CA ARG A 143 -5.27 5.83 -1.73
C ARG A 143 -5.98 6.14 -3.04
N SER A 144 -6.20 7.42 -3.34
CA SER A 144 -6.86 7.85 -4.58
C SER A 144 -6.02 7.51 -5.82
N LYS A 145 -4.69 7.55 -5.71
CA LYS A 145 -3.76 7.18 -6.79
C LYS A 145 -3.60 5.66 -6.96
N LEU A 146 -3.84 4.87 -5.92
CA LEU A 146 -3.77 3.41 -6.00
C LEU A 146 -5.05 2.76 -6.51
N HIS A 147 -6.19 3.45 -6.41
CA HIS A 147 -7.48 2.93 -6.85
C HIS A 147 -7.51 2.50 -8.33
N PRO A 148 -6.92 3.25 -9.29
CA PRO A 148 -6.83 2.80 -10.69
C PRO A 148 -5.99 1.53 -10.89
N PHE A 149 -5.09 1.22 -9.95
CA PHE A 149 -4.29 -0.02 -9.94
C PHE A 149 -5.06 -1.19 -9.31
N GLY A 150 -6.31 -0.97 -8.88
CA GLY A 150 -7.10 -1.99 -8.18
C GLY A 150 -6.63 -2.24 -6.75
N LEU A 151 -5.93 -1.29 -6.13
CA LEU A 151 -5.41 -1.39 -4.78
C LEU A 151 -6.08 -0.36 -3.86
N GLN A 152 -6.34 -0.76 -2.62
CA GLN A 152 -6.80 0.13 -1.56
C GLN A 152 -5.92 0.03 -0.33
N ILE A 153 -5.82 1.14 0.41
CA ILE A 153 -5.15 1.18 1.71
C ILE A 153 -6.22 1.07 2.80
N ALA A 154 -6.15 0.02 3.61
CA ALA A 154 -7.03 -0.19 4.75
C ALA A 154 -6.29 -0.02 6.08
N ILE A 155 -7.04 0.32 7.14
CA ILE A 155 -6.56 0.29 8.52
C ILE A 155 -6.92 -1.08 9.10
N CYS A 156 -5.99 -1.72 9.80
CA CYS A 156 -6.25 -2.97 10.50
C CYS A 156 -7.14 -2.70 11.72
N ALA A 157 -8.34 -3.29 11.78
CA ALA A 157 -9.39 -2.93 12.75
C ALA A 157 -8.96 -2.97 14.23
N SER A 158 -7.99 -3.81 14.57
CA SER A 158 -7.51 -4.01 15.95
C SER A 158 -6.15 -3.37 16.24
N SER A 159 -5.57 -2.61 15.29
CA SER A 159 -4.23 -2.03 15.47
C SER A 159 -4.02 -0.72 14.72
N SER A 160 -3.06 0.07 15.20
CA SER A 160 -2.54 1.25 14.49
C SER A 160 -1.62 0.84 13.34
N ALA A 161 -2.13 0.05 12.39
CA ALA A 161 -1.40 -0.44 11.23
C ALA A 161 -2.25 -0.37 9.96
N TYR A 162 -1.57 -0.38 8.82
CA TYR A 162 -2.17 -0.27 7.49
C TYR A 162 -1.81 -1.48 6.63
N ALA A 163 -2.69 -1.81 5.69
CA ALA A 163 -2.46 -2.88 4.73
C ALA A 163 -2.92 -2.45 3.33
N LEU A 164 -2.29 -3.03 2.31
CA LEU A 164 -2.79 -3.04 0.95
C LEU A 164 -3.79 -4.18 0.80
N LEU A 165 -4.95 -3.87 0.24
CA LEU A 165 -5.97 -4.84 -0.10
C LEU A 165 -6.35 -4.68 -1.58
N PRO A 166 -6.88 -5.74 -2.22
CA PRO A 166 -7.55 -5.59 -3.50
C PRO A 166 -8.72 -4.64 -3.31
N LEU A 167 -8.87 -3.70 -4.24
CA LEU A 167 -10.05 -2.87 -4.30
C LEU A 167 -11.24 -3.75 -4.72
N PRO A 168 -12.36 -3.75 -3.97
CA PRO A 168 -13.56 -4.46 -4.39
C PRO A 168 -13.99 -3.91 -5.74
N ARG A 169 -14.01 -4.76 -6.78
CA ARG A 169 -14.69 -4.40 -8.01
C ARG A 169 -16.16 -4.19 -7.63
N PRO A 170 -16.80 -3.10 -8.09
CA PRO A 170 -18.25 -3.00 -7.97
C PRO A 170 -18.81 -4.28 -8.58
N GLN A 171 -19.35 -5.17 -7.74
CA GLN A 171 -20.15 -6.26 -8.25
C GLN A 171 -21.25 -5.55 -9.03
N GLN A 172 -21.28 -5.71 -10.35
CA GLN A 172 -22.50 -5.46 -11.10
C GLN A 172 -23.57 -6.21 -10.34
N GLN A 173 -24.50 -5.46 -9.74
CA GLN A 173 -25.71 -6.00 -9.16
C GLN A 173 -26.38 -6.80 -10.27
N THR A 174 -26.13 -8.10 -10.31
CA THR A 174 -27.06 -9.03 -10.92
C THR A 174 -28.24 -9.00 -9.96
N SER A 175 -29.23 -8.20 -10.34
CA SER A 175 -30.55 -8.21 -9.76
C SER A 175 -31.14 -9.61 -9.93
N SER A 176 -30.82 -10.54 -9.03
CA SER A 176 -31.70 -11.66 -8.75
C SER A 176 -32.91 -11.10 -8.01
N SER A 177 -33.88 -10.64 -8.80
CA SER A 177 -35.26 -10.45 -8.37
C SER A 177 -35.78 -11.79 -7.85
N CYS A 178 -35.74 -12.00 -6.54
CA CYS A 178 -36.64 -12.93 -5.87
C CYS A 178 -37.88 -12.15 -5.47
N ASN A 179 -38.77 -11.97 -6.44
CA ASN A 179 -40.17 -11.68 -6.13
C ASN A 179 -40.78 -12.94 -5.51
N SER A 180 -41.12 -12.87 -4.24
CA SER A 180 -42.14 -13.74 -3.66
C SER A 180 -43.03 -12.90 -2.77
N THR A 181 -44.07 -12.35 -3.42
CA THR A 181 -45.25 -11.76 -2.80
C THR A 181 -46.02 -12.86 -2.06
N PRO A 182 -46.42 -12.69 -0.79
CA PRO A 182 -47.44 -13.53 -0.18
C PRO A 182 -48.81 -13.02 -0.62
N LEU A 183 -49.55 -13.85 -1.36
CA LEU A 183 -50.97 -13.66 -1.65
C LEU A 183 -51.78 -14.04 -0.40
N VAL A 184 -52.51 -13.05 0.11
CA VAL A 184 -53.58 -13.16 1.09
C VAL A 184 -54.75 -13.95 0.48
N ALA A 185 -55.36 -14.85 1.24
CA ALA A 185 -56.74 -15.26 1.03
C ALA A 185 -57.43 -15.41 2.40
N ASP A 186 -58.28 -14.43 2.69
CA ASP A 186 -59.25 -14.44 3.77
C ASP A 186 -60.44 -15.37 3.44
N GLY A 187 -60.93 -16.06 4.47
CA GLY A 187 -62.36 -16.28 4.75
C GLY A 187 -63.21 -17.21 3.88
N SER A 188 -63.82 -18.21 4.50
CA SER A 188 -65.29 -18.27 4.65
C SER A 188 -65.74 -19.46 5.52
N SER A 189 -66.58 -19.12 6.50
CA SER A 189 -67.73 -19.84 7.09
C SER A 189 -67.72 -21.36 7.26
#